data_AF-A0A2C5ZSM3-F1
#
_entry.id   AF-A0A2C5ZSM3-F1
#
_cell.length_a   1.000
_cell.length_b   1.000
_cell.length_c   1.000
_cell.angle_alpha   90.00
_cell.angle_beta   90.00
_cell.angle_gamma   90.00
#
_symmetry.space_group_name_H-M   'P 1'
#
loop_
_entity.id
_entity.type
_entity.pdbx_description
1 polymer ?
#
loop_
_entity_poly.entity_id
_entity_poly.type
_entity_poly.pdbx_seq_one_letter_code
_entity_poly.pdbx_strand_id
1 'polypeptide(L)'
;MHKWIHGRRGEPSREQKLRVLGAIPLNFTFVGLDASKREFPRVDVVTGLHLRRQYYRSFNHSSIQMLLRQSFPRLEELRIESWHVICREPFELGEREARTMVENLPPTLRSVHLFEDFNHTLHPDRHRRIALPTLGHRLCDASHNLTSLSAAFLVDAWDFFTRFEEHGAEAGASWPNLRTLSLTSRHFRRLGASAERLLEKAGTGAMAMPRLEAMELWTSGEGEARVFQFQARGPGGRGPRALWWAERGGGPRLNPSGQCRAAWTGVFRRSARPGQARPEFDLQQRWLPEYVSGSDEHATLLRHLVLGREMLHPLSYYQLMWEGDHEGHG
;
A
#
# COMPACT_ATOMS: atom_id res chain seq x y z
N MET A 1 29.09 14.03 6.76
CA MET A 1 29.62 15.19 6.02
C MET A 1 29.03 15.13 4.62
N HIS A 2 28.03 15.97 4.36
CA HIS A 2 27.33 16.04 3.07
C HIS A 2 28.34 16.54 2.02
N LYS A 3 28.56 15.78 0.93
CA LYS A 3 29.52 16.16 -0.11
C LYS A 3 28.94 17.31 -0.93
N TRP A 4 29.17 18.53 -0.51
CA TRP A 4 29.05 19.70 -1.38
C TRP A 4 30.41 19.89 -2.05
N ILE A 5 30.47 19.66 -3.37
CA ILE A 5 31.68 19.80 -4.17
C ILE A 5 31.39 20.90 -5.18
N HIS A 6 32.09 22.03 -5.08
CA HIS A 6 31.90 23.20 -5.95
C HIS A 6 30.46 23.69 -6.05
N GLY A 7 29.73 23.74 -4.93
CA GLY A 7 28.33 24.17 -4.90
C GLY A 7 27.34 23.15 -5.48
N ARG A 8 27.80 21.98 -5.91
CA ARG A 8 26.95 20.86 -6.34
C ARG A 8 26.87 19.81 -5.24
N ARG A 9 25.66 19.31 -5.01
CA ARG A 9 25.41 18.21 -4.08
C ARG A 9 25.87 16.91 -4.74
N GLY A 10 26.96 16.34 -4.24
CA GLY A 10 27.44 15.02 -4.65
C GLY A 10 26.55 13.91 -4.11
N GLU A 11 26.50 12.79 -4.82
CA GLU A 11 25.74 11.62 -4.38
C GLU A 11 26.24 11.11 -3.01
N PRO A 12 25.33 10.74 -2.10
CA PRO A 12 25.73 10.17 -0.82
C PRO A 12 26.38 8.80 -1.03
N SER A 13 27.47 8.54 -0.31
CA SER A 13 28.12 7.22 -0.35
C SER A 13 27.18 6.12 0.19
N ARG A 14 27.44 4.86 -0.18
CA ARG A 14 26.67 3.72 0.36
C ARG A 14 26.61 3.72 1.89
N GLU A 15 27.72 4.04 2.57
CA GLU A 15 27.73 4.11 4.04
C GLU A 15 26.84 5.24 4.57
N GLN A 16 26.83 6.40 3.91
CA GLN A 16 25.96 7.52 4.29
C GLN A 16 24.49 7.15 4.13
N LYS A 17 24.14 6.47 3.02
CA LYS A 17 22.80 5.94 2.77
C LYS A 17 22.38 4.93 3.85
N LEU A 18 23.21 3.93 4.13
CA LEU A 18 22.98 2.93 5.19
C LEU A 18 22.82 3.57 6.57
N ARG A 19 23.59 4.61 6.87
CA ARG A 19 23.49 5.34 8.13
C ARG A 19 22.17 6.11 8.20
N VAL A 20 21.81 6.89 7.19
CA VAL A 20 20.55 7.68 7.18
C VAL A 20 19.32 6.78 7.32
N LEU A 21 19.30 5.62 6.66
CA LEU A 21 18.17 4.69 6.67
C LEU A 21 18.12 3.75 7.89
N GLY A 22 19.13 3.80 8.77
CA GLY A 22 19.11 3.01 10.00
C GLY A 22 19.74 1.62 9.90
N ALA A 23 20.24 1.20 8.73
CA ALA A 23 20.97 -0.06 8.56
C ALA A 23 22.34 -0.06 9.26
N ILE A 24 22.90 1.12 9.56
CA ILE A 24 24.01 1.27 10.51
C ILE A 24 23.44 1.87 11.80
N PRO A 25 23.55 1.14 12.94
CA PRO A 25 23.07 1.63 14.21
C PRO A 25 23.79 2.94 14.58
N LEU A 26 23.08 3.82 15.24
CA LEU A 26 23.71 4.98 15.86
C LEU A 26 24.60 4.46 16.99
N ASN A 27 25.83 4.94 17.05
CA ASN A 27 26.76 4.61 18.14
C ASN A 27 26.35 5.42 19.38
N PHE A 28 25.15 5.17 19.88
CA PHE A 28 24.70 5.66 21.16
C PHE A 28 25.01 4.61 22.21
N THR A 29 25.96 4.94 23.08
CA THR A 29 26.21 4.18 24.29
C THR A 29 25.13 4.54 25.30
N PHE A 30 24.04 3.79 25.28
CA PHE A 30 23.00 3.88 26.31
C PHE A 30 23.44 3.18 27.62
N VAL A 31 24.64 3.51 28.11
CA VAL A 31 25.18 2.97 29.35
C VAL A 31 24.20 3.30 30.48
N GLY A 32 23.68 2.26 31.15
CA GLY A 32 22.66 2.38 32.20
C GLY A 32 21.21 2.13 31.74
N LEU A 33 20.94 2.01 30.43
CA LEU A 33 19.66 1.52 29.91
C LEU A 33 19.79 0.04 29.57
N ASP A 34 19.63 -0.84 30.56
CA ASP A 34 19.55 -2.28 30.34
C ASP A 34 18.25 -2.63 29.59
N ALA A 35 18.34 -2.71 28.25
CA ALA A 35 17.21 -3.02 27.38
C ALA A 35 16.63 -4.42 27.61
N SER A 36 17.38 -5.34 28.23
CA SER A 36 16.93 -6.70 28.52
C SER A 36 15.98 -6.80 29.71
N LYS A 37 15.84 -5.73 30.51
CA LYS A 37 15.04 -5.69 31.75
C LYS A 37 13.87 -4.71 31.74
N ARG A 38 13.59 -4.05 30.60
CA ARG A 38 12.56 -3.02 30.53
C ARG A 38 11.40 -3.50 29.67
N GLU A 39 10.30 -3.83 30.33
CA GLU A 39 9.01 -4.01 29.67
C GLU A 39 8.50 -2.63 29.22
N PHE A 40 7.91 -2.55 28.03
CA PHE A 40 7.21 -1.33 27.66
C PHE A 40 5.94 -1.21 28.52
N PRO A 41 5.63 -0.02 29.04
CA PRO A 41 4.43 0.16 29.86
C PRO A 41 3.18 -0.13 29.02
N ARG A 42 2.18 -0.71 29.68
CA ARG A 42 0.84 -0.84 29.12
C ARG A 42 0.13 0.51 29.16
N VAL A 43 -0.41 0.95 28.03
CA VAL A 43 -1.06 2.25 27.85
C VAL A 43 -2.39 2.05 27.12
N ASP A 44 -3.46 1.90 27.89
CA ASP A 44 -4.80 1.57 27.38
C ASP A 44 -5.47 2.70 26.58
N VAL A 45 -5.02 3.96 26.76
CA VAL A 45 -5.60 5.13 26.08
C VAL A 45 -5.15 5.25 24.61
N VAL A 46 -4.11 4.53 24.19
CA VAL A 46 -3.59 4.60 22.82
C VAL A 46 -4.45 3.74 21.89
N THR A 47 -5.12 4.41 20.95
CA THR A 47 -5.93 3.77 19.91
C THR A 47 -5.32 3.85 18.51
N GLY A 48 -4.27 4.66 18.32
CA GLY A 48 -3.59 4.82 17.02
C GLY A 48 -2.07 4.89 17.15
N LEU A 49 -1.35 4.24 16.23
CA LEU A 49 0.12 4.27 16.12
C LEU A 49 0.54 4.67 14.71
N HIS A 50 1.10 5.88 14.56
CA HIS A 50 1.49 6.43 13.26
C HIS A 50 3.00 6.64 13.17
N LEU A 51 3.69 5.76 12.45
CA LEU A 51 5.08 5.92 12.06
C LEU A 51 5.12 6.52 10.66
N ARG A 52 5.47 7.80 10.56
CA ARG A 52 5.39 8.57 9.32
C ARG A 52 6.72 8.59 8.56
N ARG A 53 6.62 8.82 7.26
CA ARG A 53 7.75 8.93 6.32
C ARG A 53 8.85 9.91 6.75
N GLN A 54 8.53 10.94 7.53
CA GLN A 54 9.50 11.92 8.04
C GLN A 54 10.70 11.31 8.79
N TYR A 55 10.57 10.07 9.28
CA TYR A 55 11.65 9.34 9.93
C TYR A 55 12.39 8.46 8.90
N TYR A 56 13.54 8.92 8.42
CA TYR A 56 14.40 8.15 7.50
C TYR A 56 14.88 6.83 8.09
N ARG A 57 15.08 6.78 9.42
CA ARG A 57 15.50 5.57 10.11
C ARG A 57 14.30 4.70 10.42
N SER A 58 14.33 3.46 9.96
CA SER A 58 13.35 2.45 10.35
C SER A 58 13.43 2.15 11.85
N PHE A 59 12.28 1.88 12.46
CA PHE A 59 12.20 1.38 13.82
C PHE A 59 12.54 -0.10 13.83
N ASN A 60 13.14 -0.58 14.93
CA ASN A 60 13.38 -2.00 15.10
C ASN A 60 12.05 -2.77 15.14
N HIS A 61 11.93 -3.82 14.32
CA HIS A 61 10.70 -4.62 14.21
C HIS A 61 10.26 -5.26 15.52
N SER A 62 11.20 -5.67 16.38
CA SER A 62 10.88 -6.22 17.70
C SER A 62 10.26 -5.16 18.61
N SER A 63 10.74 -3.92 18.55
CA SER A 63 10.13 -2.80 19.29
C SER A 63 8.71 -2.52 18.82
N ILE A 64 8.45 -2.51 17.50
CA ILE A 64 7.09 -2.36 16.96
C ILE A 64 6.20 -3.49 17.49
N GLN A 65 6.65 -4.75 17.44
CA GLN A 65 5.87 -5.89 17.93
C GLN A 65 5.56 -5.78 19.43
N MET A 66 6.49 -5.31 20.26
CA MET A 66 6.23 -5.07 21.68
C MET A 66 5.15 -4.00 21.87
N LEU A 67 5.22 -2.89 21.10
CA LEU A 67 4.18 -1.86 21.15
C LEU A 67 2.81 -2.40 20.76
N LEU A 68 2.72 -3.15 19.67
CA LEU A 68 1.47 -3.71 19.15
C LEU A 68 0.86 -4.76 20.10
N ARG A 69 1.69 -5.62 20.71
CA ARG A 69 1.20 -6.77 21.49
C ARG A 69 1.08 -6.50 22.98
N GLN A 70 1.95 -5.68 23.54
CA GLN A 70 2.09 -5.51 24.99
C GLN A 70 1.63 -4.12 25.43
N SER A 71 2.03 -3.07 24.71
CA SER A 71 1.82 -1.69 25.17
C SER A 71 0.46 -1.13 24.81
N PHE A 72 -0.08 -1.41 23.62
CA PHE A 72 -1.30 -0.76 23.11
C PHE A 72 -2.45 -1.76 22.94
N PRO A 73 -3.06 -2.23 24.03
CA PRO A 73 -4.09 -3.28 23.97
C PRO A 73 -5.41 -2.83 23.34
N ARG A 74 -5.61 -1.53 23.10
CA ARG A 74 -6.80 -0.95 22.45
C ARG A 74 -6.46 -0.31 21.10
N LEU A 75 -5.37 -0.74 20.47
CA LEU A 75 -4.96 -0.19 19.19
C LEU A 75 -5.98 -0.55 18.09
N GLU A 76 -6.55 0.47 17.45
CA GLU A 76 -7.54 0.38 16.38
C GLU A 76 -6.96 0.82 15.03
N GLU A 77 -6.00 1.72 15.01
CA GLU A 77 -5.34 2.21 13.80
C GLU A 77 -3.82 1.99 13.84
N LEU A 78 -3.29 1.35 12.80
CA LEU A 78 -1.85 1.22 12.57
C LEU A 78 -1.50 1.85 11.23
N ARG A 79 -0.56 2.80 11.27
CA ARG A 79 0.02 3.41 10.08
C ARG A 79 1.54 3.34 10.14
N ILE A 80 2.13 2.74 9.11
CA ILE A 80 3.58 2.63 8.94
C ILE A 80 3.93 3.10 7.54
N GLU A 81 4.72 4.17 7.50
CA GLU A 81 5.25 4.78 6.28
C GLU A 81 6.77 4.74 6.39
N SER A 82 7.38 3.72 5.79
CA SER A 82 8.81 3.45 5.88
C SER A 82 9.51 3.81 4.59
N TRP A 83 10.80 4.10 4.69
CA TRP A 83 11.67 4.13 3.51
C TRP A 83 12.10 2.72 3.15
N HIS A 84 12.25 2.46 1.86
CA HIS A 84 12.76 1.20 1.37
C HIS A 84 14.13 0.90 1.96
N VAL A 85 14.33 -0.34 2.40
CA VAL A 85 15.54 -0.68 3.13
C VAL A 85 16.70 -0.85 2.15
N ILE A 86 17.75 -0.06 2.33
CA ILE A 86 19.05 -0.35 1.73
C ILE A 86 19.75 -1.33 2.67
N CYS A 87 19.63 -2.62 2.36
CA CYS A 87 20.14 -3.66 3.26
C CYS A 87 21.68 -3.75 3.24
N ARG A 88 22.24 -4.01 4.43
CA ARG A 88 23.57 -4.60 4.61
C ARG A 88 23.49 -6.12 4.76
N GLU A 89 22.35 -6.61 5.25
CA GLU A 89 22.01 -7.99 5.57
C GLU A 89 21.27 -8.69 4.42
N PRO A 90 21.12 -10.04 4.45
CA PRO A 90 20.35 -10.76 3.44
C PRO A 90 18.90 -10.27 3.38
N PHE A 91 18.39 -10.09 2.17
CA PHE A 91 16.99 -9.72 1.88
C PHE A 91 15.96 -10.53 2.69
N GLU A 92 16.26 -11.80 2.98
CA GLU A 92 15.45 -12.74 3.74
C GLU A 92 15.11 -12.28 5.17
N LEU A 93 15.99 -11.52 5.83
CA LEU A 93 15.73 -11.05 7.20
C LEU A 93 14.63 -9.99 7.23
N GLY A 94 14.68 -9.01 6.32
CA GLY A 94 13.65 -7.99 6.19
C GLY A 94 12.29 -8.58 5.81
N GLU A 95 12.27 -9.58 4.92
CA GLU A 95 11.04 -10.31 4.60
C GLU A 95 10.46 -11.03 5.82
N ARG A 96 11.32 -11.73 6.59
CA ARG A 96 10.88 -12.42 7.80
C ARG A 96 10.28 -11.46 8.81
N GLU A 97 10.89 -10.30 9.02
CA GLU A 97 10.41 -9.30 9.97
C GLU A 97 9.08 -8.67 9.55
N ALA A 98 8.94 -8.31 8.26
CA ALA A 98 7.69 -7.80 7.70
C ALA A 98 6.57 -8.85 7.82
N ARG A 99 6.88 -10.11 7.51
CA ARG A 99 5.97 -11.25 7.68
C ARG A 99 5.50 -11.40 9.13
N THR A 100 6.44 -11.44 10.08
CA THR A 100 6.10 -11.59 11.50
C THR A 100 5.27 -10.40 12.01
N MET A 101 5.48 -9.18 11.51
CA MET A 101 4.62 -8.05 11.85
C MET A 101 3.17 -8.27 11.36
N VAL A 102 3.00 -8.66 10.11
CA VAL A 102 1.67 -8.85 9.49
C VAL A 102 0.92 -10.03 10.09
N GLU A 103 1.59 -11.15 10.35
CA GLU A 103 0.97 -12.34 10.96
C GLU A 103 0.47 -12.08 12.39
N ASN A 104 0.93 -11.00 13.01
CA ASN A 104 0.72 -10.73 14.43
C ASN A 104 0.06 -9.38 14.68
N LEU A 105 -0.72 -8.90 13.71
CA LEU A 105 -1.56 -7.73 13.88
C LEU A 105 -2.55 -7.93 15.03
N PRO A 106 -2.69 -6.96 15.96
CA PRO A 106 -3.64 -7.06 17.05
C PRO A 106 -5.09 -7.24 16.54
N PRO A 107 -5.90 -8.10 17.18
CA PRO A 107 -7.29 -8.34 16.76
C PRO A 107 -8.21 -7.12 16.96
N THR A 108 -7.76 -6.12 17.73
CA THR A 108 -8.45 -4.85 17.94
C THR A 108 -8.35 -3.91 16.74
N LEU A 109 -7.38 -4.13 15.83
CA LEU A 109 -7.18 -3.27 14.68
C LEU A 109 -8.40 -3.26 13.76
N ARG A 110 -8.71 -2.05 13.28
CA ARG A 110 -9.76 -1.74 12.31
C ARG A 110 -9.17 -1.12 11.05
N SER A 111 -8.08 -0.37 11.17
CA SER A 111 -7.41 0.29 10.06
C SER A 111 -5.93 -0.05 10.03
N VAL A 112 -5.45 -0.49 8.87
CA VAL A 112 -4.02 -0.76 8.63
C VAL A 112 -3.57 -0.05 7.36
N HIS A 113 -2.53 0.77 7.49
CA HIS A 113 -1.98 1.58 6.41
C HIS A 113 -0.48 1.38 6.31
N LEU A 114 -0.03 0.64 5.30
CA LEU A 114 1.38 0.34 5.05
C LEU A 114 1.83 1.05 3.78
N PHE A 115 2.90 1.84 3.85
CA PHE A 115 3.43 2.53 2.70
C PHE A 115 4.95 2.44 2.72
N GLU A 116 5.53 1.83 1.69
CA GLU A 116 6.98 1.88 1.50
C GLU A 116 7.33 2.92 0.45
N ASP A 117 8.14 3.92 0.81
CA ASP A 117 8.57 4.96 -0.11
C ASP A 117 10.04 4.83 -0.52
N PHE A 118 10.38 5.49 -1.61
CA PHE A 118 11.70 5.52 -2.21
C PHE A 118 12.09 6.97 -2.44
N ASN A 119 13.39 7.23 -2.35
CA ASN A 119 14.00 8.50 -2.73
C ASN A 119 15.05 8.23 -3.80
N HIS A 120 15.03 8.99 -4.90
CA HIS A 120 15.90 8.77 -6.06
C HIS A 120 17.40 8.86 -5.70
N THR A 121 17.75 9.78 -4.80
CA THR A 121 19.14 9.96 -4.35
C THR A 121 19.59 8.78 -3.48
N LEU A 122 18.71 8.29 -2.61
CA LEU A 122 19.03 7.18 -1.70
C LEU A 122 18.94 5.81 -2.40
N HIS A 123 17.97 5.61 -3.29
CA HIS A 123 17.56 4.33 -3.89
C HIS A 123 17.69 4.37 -5.43
N PRO A 124 18.91 4.31 -5.98
CA PRO A 124 19.13 4.38 -7.43
C PRO A 124 18.51 3.18 -8.18
N ASP A 125 18.40 2.02 -7.52
CA ASP A 125 17.81 0.79 -8.09
C ASP A 125 16.27 0.71 -7.98
N ARG A 126 15.58 1.87 -7.91
CA ARG A 126 14.12 1.99 -7.71
C ARG A 126 13.24 1.15 -8.64
N HIS A 127 13.79 0.70 -9.77
CA HIS A 127 13.07 -0.12 -10.75
C HIS A 127 12.85 -1.57 -10.29
N ARG A 128 13.60 -2.03 -9.28
CA ARG A 128 13.45 -3.35 -8.65
C ARG A 128 12.44 -3.33 -7.49
N ARG A 129 11.27 -2.73 -7.70
CA ARG A 129 10.13 -2.85 -6.77
C ARG A 129 9.67 -4.31 -6.74
N ILE A 130 10.31 -5.12 -5.92
CA ILE A 130 9.93 -6.51 -5.70
C ILE A 130 9.10 -6.50 -4.42
N ALA A 131 7.78 -6.44 -4.60
CA ALA A 131 6.85 -6.77 -3.53
C ALA A 131 7.22 -8.14 -2.97
N LEU A 132 7.09 -8.30 -1.65
CA LEU A 132 7.40 -9.54 -0.97
C LEU A 132 6.31 -10.58 -1.31
N PRO A 133 6.58 -11.61 -2.14
CA PRO A 133 5.52 -12.43 -2.72
C PRO A 133 4.65 -13.16 -1.68
N THR A 134 5.24 -13.53 -0.54
CA THR A 134 4.52 -14.20 0.54
C THR A 134 3.73 -13.25 1.44
N LEU A 135 4.06 -11.96 1.44
CA LEU A 135 3.48 -11.00 2.38
C LEU A 135 2.04 -10.63 2.01
N GLY A 136 1.71 -10.60 0.72
CA GLY A 136 0.33 -10.37 0.26
C GLY A 136 -0.66 -11.41 0.79
N HIS A 137 -0.26 -12.70 0.80
CA HIS A 137 -1.08 -13.80 1.33
C HIS A 137 -1.31 -13.63 2.84
N ARG A 138 -0.24 -13.35 3.58
CA ARG A 138 -0.29 -13.16 5.04
C ARG A 138 -1.11 -11.93 5.42
N LEU A 139 -1.02 -10.85 4.63
CA LEU A 139 -1.79 -9.64 4.85
C LEU A 139 -3.28 -9.89 4.59
N CYS A 140 -3.62 -10.67 3.57
CA CYS A 140 -4.98 -11.11 3.34
C CYS A 140 -5.54 -11.85 4.56
N ASP A 141 -4.82 -12.87 5.06
CA ASP A 141 -5.24 -13.63 6.24
C ASP A 141 -5.41 -12.76 7.50
N ALA A 142 -4.48 -11.84 7.74
CA ALA A 142 -4.52 -10.95 8.89
C ALA A 142 -5.61 -9.85 8.80
N SER A 143 -6.16 -9.60 7.60
CA SER A 143 -7.07 -8.47 7.36
C SER A 143 -8.55 -8.74 7.66
N HIS A 144 -8.90 -9.95 8.11
CA HIS A 144 -10.29 -10.40 8.26
C HIS A 144 -11.19 -9.45 9.08
N ASN A 145 -10.64 -8.87 10.15
CA ASN A 145 -11.37 -8.00 11.08
C ASN A 145 -11.30 -6.49 10.73
N LEU A 146 -10.54 -6.13 9.69
CA LEU A 146 -10.30 -4.75 9.32
C LEU A 146 -11.52 -4.13 8.62
N THR A 147 -11.69 -2.84 8.82
CA THR A 147 -12.61 -1.97 8.09
C THR A 147 -11.92 -1.22 6.95
N SER A 148 -10.64 -0.91 7.11
CA SER A 148 -9.83 -0.23 6.09
C SER A 148 -8.46 -0.89 5.99
N LEU A 149 -8.02 -1.12 4.76
CA LEU A 149 -6.67 -1.61 4.47
C LEU A 149 -6.09 -0.83 3.29
N SER A 150 -4.93 -0.23 3.49
CA SER A 150 -4.11 0.27 2.38
C SER A 150 -2.69 -0.24 2.49
N ALA A 151 -2.14 -0.75 1.40
CA ALA A 151 -0.75 -1.20 1.37
C ALA A 151 -0.12 -0.91 0.00
N ALA A 152 0.96 -0.13 -0.01
CA ALA A 152 1.69 0.22 -1.23
C ALA A 152 3.16 -0.18 -1.17
N PHE A 153 3.61 -0.70 -2.31
CA PHE A 153 4.99 -1.08 -2.67
C PHE A 153 5.64 -2.20 -1.85
N LEU A 154 5.12 -2.48 -0.65
CA LEU A 154 5.53 -3.60 0.20
C LEU A 154 4.86 -4.93 -0.19
N VAL A 155 3.61 -4.87 -0.65
CA VAL A 155 2.79 -6.02 -1.05
C VAL A 155 2.27 -5.86 -2.47
N ASP A 156 2.05 -6.97 -3.17
CA ASP A 156 1.38 -6.98 -4.47
C ASP A 156 -0.08 -7.43 -4.31
N ALA A 157 -0.99 -6.69 -4.93
CA ALA A 157 -2.41 -7.06 -4.96
C ALA A 157 -2.65 -8.43 -5.61
N TRP A 158 -1.80 -8.86 -6.54
CA TRP A 158 -1.87 -10.19 -7.15
C TRP A 158 -1.78 -11.29 -6.11
N ASP A 159 -0.79 -11.22 -5.22
CA ASP A 159 -0.60 -12.21 -4.17
C ASP A 159 -1.77 -12.11 -3.19
N PHE A 160 -2.12 -10.91 -2.73
CA PHE A 160 -3.27 -10.68 -1.84
C PHE A 160 -4.57 -11.35 -2.34
N PHE A 161 -4.89 -11.19 -3.64
CA PHE A 161 -6.11 -11.77 -4.19
C PHE A 161 -5.99 -13.24 -4.60
N THR A 162 -4.79 -13.74 -4.87
CA THR A 162 -4.56 -15.17 -5.15
C THR A 162 -5.00 -16.03 -3.97
N ARG A 163 -4.89 -15.50 -2.74
CA ARG A 163 -5.40 -16.12 -1.53
C ARG A 163 -6.89 -16.50 -1.59
N PHE A 164 -7.72 -15.73 -2.30
CA PHE A 164 -9.15 -16.00 -2.48
C PHE A 164 -9.42 -17.05 -3.54
N GLU A 165 -8.50 -17.35 -4.46
CA GLU A 165 -8.65 -18.47 -5.39
C GLU A 165 -8.24 -19.78 -4.73
N GLU A 166 -7.11 -19.76 -4.02
CA GLU A 166 -6.54 -20.95 -3.37
C GLU A 166 -7.46 -21.54 -2.29
N HIS A 167 -8.22 -20.69 -1.59
CA HIS A 167 -9.09 -21.11 -0.48
C HIS A 167 -10.57 -20.72 -0.72
N GLY A 168 -10.88 -20.33 -1.96
CA GLY A 168 -12.12 -19.67 -2.40
C GLY A 168 -13.42 -20.46 -2.38
N ALA A 169 -13.44 -21.66 -1.79
CA ALA A 169 -14.65 -22.50 -1.76
C ALA A 169 -14.85 -23.28 -0.45
N GLU A 170 -13.84 -23.38 0.43
CA GLU A 170 -13.89 -24.35 1.53
C GLU A 170 -14.47 -23.82 2.86
N ALA A 171 -14.70 -22.51 3.05
CA ALA A 171 -15.06 -22.04 4.40
C ALA A 171 -15.96 -20.81 4.53
N GLY A 172 -16.73 -20.40 3.52
CA GLY A 172 -17.60 -19.20 3.67
C GLY A 172 -16.85 -17.96 4.19
N ALA A 173 -15.53 -17.90 3.93
CA ALA A 173 -14.64 -16.90 4.47
C ALA A 173 -15.05 -15.54 3.92
N SER A 174 -15.65 -14.74 4.78
CA SER A 174 -16.10 -13.39 4.48
C SER A 174 -15.17 -12.39 5.15
N TRP A 175 -14.97 -11.22 4.56
CA TRP A 175 -14.38 -10.07 5.22
C TRP A 175 -15.54 -9.14 5.62
N PRO A 176 -16.23 -9.44 6.73
CA PRO A 176 -17.54 -8.86 7.02
C PRO A 176 -17.50 -7.35 7.28
N ASN A 177 -16.30 -6.81 7.57
CA ASN A 177 -16.11 -5.44 7.99
C ASN A 177 -15.38 -4.58 6.97
N LEU A 178 -14.68 -5.16 5.99
CA LEU A 178 -13.81 -4.41 5.09
C LEU A 178 -14.63 -3.52 4.16
N ARG A 179 -14.38 -2.20 4.25
CA ARG A 179 -15.06 -1.14 3.49
C ARG A 179 -14.15 -0.51 2.46
N THR A 180 -12.88 -0.30 2.80
CA THR A 180 -11.92 0.32 1.90
C THR A 180 -10.70 -0.57 1.73
N LEU A 181 -10.27 -0.74 0.48
CA LEU A 181 -9.09 -1.51 0.13
C LEU A 181 -8.29 -0.77 -0.94
N SER A 182 -7.03 -0.43 -0.67
CA SER A 182 -6.15 0.18 -1.66
C SER A 182 -4.80 -0.53 -1.72
N LEU A 183 -4.45 -1.09 -2.88
CA LEU A 183 -3.23 -1.88 -3.04
C LEU A 183 -2.48 -1.51 -4.32
N THR A 184 -1.14 -1.58 -4.28
CA THR A 184 -0.34 -1.50 -5.49
C THR A 184 -0.20 -2.86 -6.17
N SER A 185 -0.02 -2.89 -7.50
CA SER A 185 0.39 -4.11 -8.19
C SER A 185 1.21 -3.85 -9.43
N ARG A 186 2.32 -4.59 -9.58
CA ARG A 186 3.15 -4.55 -10.79
C ARG A 186 2.43 -5.12 -12.02
N HIS A 187 1.36 -5.88 -11.82
CA HIS A 187 0.59 -6.50 -12.91
C HIS A 187 -0.19 -5.48 -13.75
N PHE A 188 -0.26 -4.21 -13.31
CA PHE A 188 -0.76 -3.10 -14.11
C PHE A 188 0.32 -2.39 -14.93
N ARG A 189 1.61 -2.72 -14.80
CA ARG A 189 2.69 -2.07 -15.58
C ARG A 189 2.61 -2.39 -17.06
N ARG A 190 2.21 -3.62 -17.40
CA ARG A 190 1.98 -4.08 -18.78
C ARG A 190 0.52 -4.49 -18.95
N LEU A 191 -0.19 -3.78 -19.83
CA LEU A 191 -1.55 -4.12 -20.21
C LEU A 191 -1.59 -5.45 -20.96
N GLY A 192 -2.65 -6.23 -20.72
CA GLY A 192 -2.88 -7.53 -21.32
C GLY A 192 -3.44 -8.52 -20.30
N ALA A 193 -3.27 -9.81 -20.58
CA ALA A 193 -3.84 -10.90 -19.79
C ALA A 193 -3.53 -10.82 -18.28
N SER A 194 -2.35 -10.31 -17.91
CA SER A 194 -1.96 -10.14 -16.51
C SER A 194 -2.83 -9.12 -15.76
N ALA A 195 -3.11 -7.97 -16.37
CA ALA A 195 -3.95 -6.94 -15.75
C ALA A 195 -5.41 -7.39 -15.67
N GLU A 196 -5.90 -8.05 -16.72
CA GLU A 196 -7.25 -8.64 -16.75
C GLU A 196 -7.42 -9.72 -15.69
N ARG A 197 -6.43 -10.61 -15.53
CA ARG A 197 -6.45 -11.67 -14.52
C ARG A 197 -6.38 -11.11 -13.11
N LEU A 198 -5.63 -10.03 -12.87
CA LEU A 198 -5.64 -9.34 -11.58
C LEU A 198 -7.04 -8.79 -11.27
N LEU A 199 -7.71 -8.17 -12.24
CA LEU A 199 -9.07 -7.66 -12.04
C LEU A 199 -10.08 -8.76 -11.80
N GLU A 200 -9.93 -9.92 -12.45
CA GLU A 200 -10.74 -11.10 -12.18
C GLU A 200 -10.57 -11.56 -10.72
N LYS A 201 -9.32 -11.75 -10.27
CA LYS A 201 -8.98 -12.10 -8.88
C LYS A 201 -9.57 -11.09 -7.88
N ALA A 202 -9.42 -9.80 -8.17
CA ALA A 202 -9.95 -8.74 -7.34
C ALA A 202 -11.49 -8.74 -7.27
N GLY A 203 -12.16 -9.04 -8.39
CA GLY A 203 -13.62 -9.21 -8.42
C GLY A 203 -14.08 -10.38 -7.57
N THR A 204 -13.38 -11.51 -7.63
CA THR A 204 -13.62 -12.67 -6.75
C THR A 204 -13.40 -12.32 -5.28
N GLY A 205 -12.30 -11.64 -4.95
CA GLY A 205 -12.03 -11.19 -3.58
C GLY A 205 -13.08 -10.19 -3.06
N ALA A 206 -13.50 -9.25 -3.90
CA ALA A 206 -14.58 -8.30 -3.59
C ALA A 206 -15.91 -9.02 -3.32
N MET A 207 -16.16 -10.18 -3.94
CA MET A 207 -17.31 -11.02 -3.63
C MET A 207 -17.26 -11.65 -2.23
N ALA A 208 -16.12 -11.68 -1.55
CA ALA A 208 -16.02 -12.07 -0.14
C ALA A 208 -16.18 -10.88 0.84
N MET A 209 -16.23 -9.64 0.33
CA MET A 209 -16.26 -8.39 1.11
C MET A 209 -17.64 -7.71 1.02
N PRO A 210 -18.66 -8.13 1.82
CA PRO A 210 -20.03 -7.67 1.66
C PRO A 210 -20.25 -6.18 1.98
N ARG A 211 -19.34 -5.54 2.70
CA ARG A 211 -19.40 -4.12 3.08
C ARG A 211 -18.45 -3.23 2.27
N LEU A 212 -17.84 -3.74 1.20
CA LEU A 212 -16.89 -2.99 0.40
C LEU A 212 -17.56 -1.73 -0.21
N GLU A 213 -17.05 -0.56 0.17
CA GLU A 213 -17.50 0.75 -0.29
C GLU A 213 -16.60 1.30 -1.39
N ALA A 214 -15.29 1.05 -1.31
CA ALA A 214 -14.31 1.47 -2.31
C ALA A 214 -13.14 0.49 -2.42
N MET A 215 -12.67 0.26 -3.64
CA MET A 215 -11.43 -0.48 -3.89
C MET A 215 -10.58 0.26 -4.93
N GLU A 216 -9.29 0.39 -4.67
CA GLU A 216 -8.34 0.98 -5.60
C GLU A 216 -7.14 0.05 -5.79
N LEU A 217 -6.92 -0.36 -7.04
CA LEU A 217 -5.71 -1.07 -7.42
C LEU A 217 -4.93 -0.14 -8.34
N TRP A 218 -3.65 0.04 -8.08
CA TRP A 218 -2.90 1.02 -8.85
C TRP A 218 -1.43 0.66 -8.99
N THR A 219 -0.78 1.33 -9.92
CA THR A 219 0.66 1.29 -10.09
C THR A 219 1.12 2.66 -10.53
N SER A 220 2.36 2.97 -10.21
CA SER A 220 3.08 4.16 -10.67
C SER A 220 4.45 3.72 -11.18
N GLY A 221 5.09 4.54 -11.99
CA GLY A 221 6.34 4.22 -12.66
C GLY A 221 6.41 4.94 -14.00
N GLU A 222 7.61 5.07 -14.55
CA GLU A 222 7.88 5.84 -15.75
C GLU A 222 7.05 5.30 -16.93
N GLY A 223 6.03 6.06 -17.35
CA GLY A 223 5.10 5.67 -18.41
C GLY A 223 4.06 4.61 -18.00
N GLU A 224 3.92 4.33 -16.71
CA GLU A 224 3.22 3.15 -16.20
C GLU A 224 2.07 3.49 -15.25
N ALA A 225 1.71 4.76 -15.01
CA ALA A 225 0.67 5.11 -14.05
C ALA A 225 -0.72 4.61 -14.49
N ARG A 226 -1.33 3.74 -13.67
CA ARG A 226 -2.66 3.18 -13.92
C ARG A 226 -3.43 2.97 -12.62
N VAL A 227 -4.74 3.16 -12.67
CA VAL A 227 -5.64 3.00 -11.52
C VAL A 227 -6.91 2.29 -11.96
N PHE A 228 -7.19 1.15 -11.36
CA PHE A 228 -8.54 0.62 -11.28
C PHE A 228 -9.21 1.14 -10.01
N GLN A 229 -10.39 1.72 -10.14
CA GLN A 229 -11.16 2.26 -9.01
C GLN A 229 -12.58 1.72 -9.06
N PHE A 230 -13.00 1.08 -7.99
CA PHE A 230 -14.38 0.70 -7.73
C PHE A 230 -14.94 1.55 -6.59
N GLN A 231 -16.19 1.99 -6.75
CA GLN A 231 -16.97 2.62 -5.69
C GLN A 231 -18.37 2.02 -5.69
N ALA A 232 -18.83 1.49 -4.55
CA ALA A 232 -20.19 1.00 -4.39
C ALA A 232 -21.23 2.12 -4.55
N ARG A 233 -20.83 3.36 -4.25
CA ARG A 233 -21.63 4.58 -4.39
C ARG A 233 -20.85 5.61 -5.20
N GLY A 234 -21.14 5.69 -6.49
CA GLY A 234 -20.59 6.72 -7.37
C GLY A 234 -21.08 8.14 -7.01
N PRO A 235 -20.50 9.18 -7.63
CA PRO A 235 -20.87 10.57 -7.41
C PRO A 235 -22.39 10.81 -7.53
N GLY A 236 -22.97 11.51 -6.56
CA GLY A 236 -24.41 11.77 -6.52
C GLY A 236 -25.28 10.55 -6.17
N GLY A 237 -24.69 9.46 -5.65
CA GLY A 237 -25.43 8.29 -5.16
C GLY A 237 -26.00 7.37 -6.24
N ARG A 238 -25.51 7.48 -7.49
CA ARG A 238 -26.05 6.82 -8.69
C ARG A 238 -25.80 5.30 -8.81
N GLY A 239 -25.42 4.64 -7.72
CA GLY A 239 -25.10 3.20 -7.69
C GLY A 239 -23.60 2.90 -7.89
N PRO A 240 -23.24 1.61 -8.07
CA PRO A 240 -21.86 1.19 -8.21
C PRO A 240 -21.21 1.72 -9.49
N ARG A 241 -19.91 1.98 -9.42
CA ARG A 241 -19.11 2.52 -10.52
C ARG A 241 -17.73 1.89 -10.52
N ALA A 242 -17.22 1.57 -11.70
CA ALA A 242 -15.85 1.15 -11.92
C ALA A 242 -15.18 2.05 -12.95
N LEU A 243 -13.94 2.44 -12.68
CA LEU A 243 -13.12 3.25 -13.55
C LEU A 243 -11.78 2.57 -13.81
N TRP A 244 -11.28 2.79 -15.01
CA TRP A 244 -9.90 2.52 -15.37
C TRP A 244 -9.23 3.82 -15.81
N TRP A 245 -8.24 4.27 -15.07
CA TRP A 245 -7.39 5.41 -15.43
C TRP A 245 -6.06 4.90 -15.96
N ALA A 246 -5.61 5.44 -17.09
CA ALA A 246 -4.29 5.17 -17.64
C ALA A 246 -3.68 6.44 -18.23
N GLU A 247 -2.36 6.50 -18.36
CA GLU A 247 -1.68 7.57 -19.08
C GLU A 247 -2.08 7.62 -20.56
N ARG A 248 -2.10 8.83 -21.12
CA ARG A 248 -2.36 9.06 -22.54
C ARG A 248 -1.24 8.42 -23.36
N GLY A 249 -1.58 7.53 -24.29
CA GLY A 249 -0.60 6.80 -25.09
C GLY A 249 -0.02 5.54 -24.42
N GLY A 250 -0.40 5.24 -23.17
CA GLY A 250 0.08 4.11 -22.36
C GLY A 250 -0.40 2.71 -22.77
N GLY A 251 -0.74 2.50 -24.04
CA GLY A 251 -1.17 1.20 -24.60
C GLY A 251 -2.67 1.07 -24.88
N PRO A 252 -3.12 -0.13 -25.31
CA PRO A 252 -4.51 -0.38 -25.71
C PRO A 252 -5.47 -0.24 -24.54
N ARG A 253 -6.75 -0.02 -24.85
CA ARG A 253 -7.82 -0.04 -23.83
C ARG A 253 -7.83 -1.38 -23.10
N LEU A 254 -8.05 -1.35 -21.79
CA LEU A 254 -8.24 -2.56 -21.01
C LEU A 254 -9.53 -3.24 -21.45
N ASN A 255 -9.50 -4.53 -21.77
CA ASN A 255 -10.69 -5.27 -22.16
C ASN A 255 -10.96 -6.43 -21.18
N PRO A 256 -11.79 -6.22 -20.15
CA PRO A 256 -12.09 -7.26 -19.17
C PRO A 256 -12.63 -8.55 -19.82
N SER A 257 -12.03 -9.68 -19.48
CA SER A 257 -12.48 -11.01 -19.87
C SER A 257 -13.92 -11.30 -19.42
N GLY A 258 -14.58 -12.31 -20.00
CA GLY A 258 -15.92 -12.72 -19.58
C GLY A 258 -15.99 -13.10 -18.08
N GLN A 259 -14.96 -13.76 -17.57
CA GLN A 259 -14.83 -14.11 -16.15
C GLN A 259 -14.68 -12.86 -15.27
N CYS A 260 -13.81 -11.92 -15.66
CA CYS A 260 -13.67 -10.65 -14.97
C CYS A 260 -15.00 -9.89 -14.93
N ARG A 261 -15.73 -9.83 -16.05
CA ARG A 261 -17.04 -9.17 -16.12
C ARG A 261 -18.06 -9.84 -15.20
N ALA A 262 -18.13 -11.17 -15.21
CA ALA A 262 -19.06 -11.91 -14.37
C ALA A 262 -18.79 -11.67 -12.86
N ALA A 263 -17.53 -11.72 -12.45
CA ALA A 263 -17.12 -11.47 -11.07
C ALA A 263 -17.56 -10.07 -10.60
N TRP A 264 -17.21 -9.03 -11.37
CA TRP A 264 -17.57 -7.65 -11.03
C TRP A 264 -19.06 -7.34 -11.18
N THR A 265 -19.79 -7.99 -12.09
CA THR A 265 -21.26 -7.89 -12.15
C THR A 265 -21.87 -8.37 -10.84
N GLY A 266 -21.33 -9.45 -10.24
CA GLY A 266 -21.73 -9.91 -8.90
C GLY A 266 -21.55 -8.82 -7.84
N VAL A 267 -20.39 -8.16 -7.84
CA VAL A 267 -20.06 -7.08 -6.89
C VAL A 267 -21.00 -5.88 -7.07
N PHE A 268 -21.26 -5.49 -8.33
CA PHE A 268 -22.18 -4.40 -8.67
C PHE A 268 -23.59 -4.70 -8.17
N ARG A 269 -24.12 -5.90 -8.46
CA ARG A 269 -25.46 -6.31 -8.04
C ARG A 269 -25.60 -6.34 -6.52
N ARG A 270 -24.58 -6.76 -5.79
CA ARG A 270 -24.59 -6.73 -4.32
C ARG A 270 -24.58 -5.31 -3.77
N SER A 271 -23.84 -4.42 -4.41
CA SER A 271 -23.70 -3.02 -3.99
C SER A 271 -24.93 -2.16 -4.37
N ALA A 272 -25.81 -2.69 -5.23
CA ALA A 272 -27.02 -2.02 -5.67
C ALA A 272 -28.02 -1.83 -4.51
N ARG A 273 -28.77 -0.73 -4.56
CA ARG A 273 -29.85 -0.51 -3.58
C ARG A 273 -31.05 -1.42 -3.89
N PRO A 274 -31.85 -1.79 -2.87
CA PRO A 274 -33.16 -2.39 -3.10
C PRO A 274 -33.98 -1.53 -4.07
N GLY A 275 -34.52 -2.14 -5.12
CA GLY A 275 -35.31 -1.46 -6.16
C GLY A 275 -34.52 -0.81 -7.29
N GLN A 276 -33.18 -0.81 -7.25
CA GLN A 276 -32.37 -0.40 -8.40
C GLN A 276 -32.38 -1.51 -9.47
N ALA A 277 -32.43 -1.14 -10.75
CA ALA A 277 -32.26 -2.08 -11.86
C ALA A 277 -30.94 -2.85 -11.68
N ARG A 278 -30.96 -4.18 -11.92
CA ARG A 278 -29.78 -5.06 -11.73
C ARG A 278 -28.59 -4.49 -12.50
N PRO A 279 -27.61 -3.86 -11.82
CA PRO A 279 -26.52 -3.21 -12.54
C PRO A 279 -25.59 -4.28 -13.11
N GLU A 280 -25.11 -4.02 -14.32
CA GLU A 280 -24.04 -4.79 -14.94
C GLU A 280 -22.71 -4.07 -14.73
N PHE A 281 -21.62 -4.84 -14.75
CA PHE A 281 -20.29 -4.26 -14.72
C PHE A 281 -20.02 -3.43 -15.98
N ASP A 282 -19.90 -2.13 -15.77
CA ASP A 282 -19.48 -1.16 -16.76
C ASP A 282 -18.14 -0.53 -16.32
N LEU A 283 -17.08 -0.83 -17.06
CA LEU A 283 -15.74 -0.28 -16.81
C LEU A 283 -15.54 0.98 -17.65
N GLN A 284 -15.67 2.14 -17.01
CA GLN A 284 -15.46 3.42 -17.68
C GLN A 284 -13.97 3.73 -17.76
N GLN A 285 -13.44 3.86 -18.97
CA GLN A 285 -12.03 4.16 -19.19
C GLN A 285 -11.81 5.67 -19.29
N ARG A 286 -10.80 6.17 -18.59
CA ARG A 286 -10.41 7.58 -18.51
C ARG A 286 -8.91 7.73 -18.65
N TRP A 287 -8.49 8.93 -18.97
CA TRP A 287 -7.08 9.29 -19.08
C TRP A 287 -6.64 10.04 -17.83
N LEU A 288 -5.47 9.69 -17.31
CA LEU A 288 -4.78 10.51 -16.33
C LEU A 288 -4.38 11.84 -16.98
N PRO A 289 -4.37 12.95 -16.22
CA PRO A 289 -3.83 14.21 -16.71
C PRO A 289 -2.37 14.07 -17.16
N GLU A 290 -1.96 14.84 -18.17
CA GLU A 290 -0.62 14.76 -18.77
C GLU A 290 0.51 15.05 -17.78
N TYR A 291 0.25 15.80 -16.70
CA TYR A 291 1.26 16.12 -15.69
C TYR A 291 1.59 14.94 -14.75
N VAL A 292 0.88 13.80 -14.84
CA VAL A 292 1.14 12.61 -13.99
C VAL A 292 2.39 11.84 -14.44
N SER A 293 2.86 12.02 -15.68
CA SER A 293 3.99 11.30 -16.29
C SER A 293 5.37 11.90 -16.00
N GLY A 294 5.58 12.46 -14.80
CA GLY A 294 6.85 13.10 -14.38
C GLY A 294 7.60 12.31 -13.30
N SER A 295 8.78 12.78 -12.88
CA SER A 295 9.70 12.09 -11.96
C SER A 295 9.12 11.67 -10.59
N ASP A 296 7.98 12.24 -10.19
CA ASP A 296 7.23 11.92 -8.96
C ASP A 296 5.85 11.32 -9.26
N GLU A 297 5.82 10.30 -10.11
CA GLU A 297 4.58 9.67 -10.61
C GLU A 297 3.63 9.25 -9.48
N HIS A 298 4.11 8.64 -8.39
CA HIS A 298 3.19 8.22 -7.31
C HIS A 298 2.65 9.39 -6.51
N ALA A 299 3.47 10.41 -6.21
CA ALA A 299 3.02 11.59 -5.47
C ALA A 299 1.86 12.30 -6.18
N THR A 300 1.98 12.40 -7.49
CA THR A 300 0.98 13.03 -8.35
C THR A 300 -0.25 12.13 -8.51
N LEU A 301 -0.05 10.83 -8.72
CA LEU A 301 -1.13 9.84 -8.83
C LEU A 301 -1.97 9.74 -7.56
N LEU A 302 -1.36 9.83 -6.38
CA LEU A 302 -2.05 9.80 -5.09
C LEU A 302 -3.16 10.87 -4.97
N ARG A 303 -3.06 12.02 -5.67
CA ARG A 303 -4.14 13.05 -5.70
C ARG A 303 -5.41 12.56 -6.39
N HIS A 304 -5.29 11.57 -7.27
CA HIS A 304 -6.38 11.05 -8.07
C HIS A 304 -7.03 9.80 -7.43
N LEU A 305 -6.39 9.24 -6.42
CA LEU A 305 -6.95 8.18 -5.60
C LEU A 305 -8.00 8.75 -4.64
N VAL A 306 -9.19 8.16 -4.65
CA VAL A 306 -10.24 8.44 -3.68
C VAL A 306 -9.79 8.02 -2.27
N LEU A 307 -8.97 6.96 -2.17
CA LEU A 307 -8.38 6.48 -0.92
C LEU A 307 -6.96 7.03 -0.69
N GLY A 308 -6.55 8.10 -1.38
CA GLY A 308 -5.19 8.65 -1.30
C GLY A 308 -4.77 9.04 0.13
N ARG A 309 -5.70 9.50 0.97
CA ARG A 309 -5.45 9.83 2.39
C ARG A 309 -5.29 8.60 3.27
N GLU A 310 -5.89 7.48 2.91
CA GLU A 310 -5.65 6.20 3.59
C GLU A 310 -4.25 5.70 3.22
N MET A 311 -3.89 5.84 1.95
CA MET A 311 -2.60 5.41 1.44
C MET A 311 -1.41 6.14 2.08
N LEU A 312 -1.46 7.47 2.15
CA LEU A 312 -0.38 8.28 2.70
C LEU A 312 -0.94 9.40 3.60
N HIS A 313 -0.34 9.56 4.78
CA HIS A 313 -0.75 10.57 5.74
C HIS A 313 -0.59 11.99 5.14
N PRO A 314 -1.51 12.94 5.39
CA PRO A 314 -1.46 14.27 4.78
C PRO A 314 -0.14 15.01 4.96
N LEU A 315 0.51 14.89 6.13
CA LEU A 315 1.83 15.49 6.36
C LEU A 315 2.94 14.82 5.54
N SER A 316 2.91 13.50 5.40
CA SER A 316 3.88 12.75 4.60
C SER A 316 3.65 13.00 3.10
N TYR A 317 2.39 13.16 2.71
CA TYR A 317 1.99 13.58 1.38
C TYR A 317 2.51 14.99 1.05
N TYR A 318 2.35 15.94 1.97
CA TYR A 318 2.91 17.28 1.82
C TYR A 318 4.43 17.25 1.69
N GLN A 319 5.12 16.46 2.52
CA GLN A 319 6.57 16.28 2.42
C GLN A 319 6.99 15.70 1.07
N LEU A 320 6.30 14.66 0.60
CA LEU A 320 6.56 14.04 -0.70
C LEU A 320 6.40 15.05 -1.85
N MET A 321 5.33 15.85 -1.84
CA MET A 321 5.15 16.90 -2.84
C MET A 321 6.21 18.00 -2.76
N TRP A 322 6.54 18.44 -1.54
CA TRP A 322 7.55 19.47 -1.32
C TRP A 322 8.93 19.00 -1.81
N GLU A 323 9.29 17.74 -1.56
CA GLU A 323 10.53 17.14 -2.06
C GLU A 323 10.53 17.11 -3.59
N GLY A 324 9.46 16.68 -4.24
CA GLY A 324 9.36 16.67 -5.71
C GLY A 324 9.56 18.05 -6.35
N ASP A 325 8.94 19.09 -5.78
CA ASP A 325 9.05 20.47 -6.27
C ASP A 325 10.48 21.04 -6.11
N HIS A 326 11.30 20.49 -5.20
CA HIS A 326 12.63 21.03 -4.85
C HIS A 326 13.80 20.09 -5.21
N GLU A 327 13.55 18.82 -5.56
CA GLU A 327 14.56 17.90 -6.10
C GLU A 327 14.80 18.13 -7.60
N GLY A 328 13.89 18.79 -8.32
CA GLY A 328 14.02 19.12 -9.76
C GLY A 328 14.79 20.42 -10.10
N HIS A 329 15.26 21.17 -9.10
CA HIS A 329 15.93 22.48 -9.29
C HIS A 329 17.38 22.54 -8.77
N GLY A 330 18.06 21.40 -8.61
CA GLY A 330 19.42 21.30 -8.07
C GLY A 330 20.51 21.04 -9.09
#